data_AF-A0A349X781-F1
#
_entry.id   AF-A0A349X781-F1
#
_cell.length_a   1.000
_cell.length_b   1.000
_cell.length_c   1.000
_cell.angle_alpha   90.00
_cell.angle_beta   90.00
_cell.angle_gamma   90.00
#
_symmetry.space_group_name_H-M   'P 1'
#
loop_
_entity.id
_entity.type
_entity.pdbx_description
1 polymer ?
#
loop_
_entity_poly.entity_id
_entity_poly.type
_entity_poly.pdbx_seq_one_letter_code
_entity_poly.pdbx_strand_id
1 'polypeptide(L)' 'EPFWQAHHEQRPGTGLGVTITDGIIDLMGGSLNISSTLNEGTRIEISLPLVTTNEQAQEEAKKQDLDGLQCRVLMVEDD' A
#
# COMPACT_ATOMS: atom_id res chain seq x y z
N GLU A 1 -14.68 -4.90 -12.93
CA GLU A 1 -14.32 -3.70 -13.73
C GLU A 1 -13.12 -3.03 -13.08
N PRO A 2 -12.23 -2.37 -13.83
CA PRO A 2 -10.89 -2.05 -13.31
C PRO A 2 -10.85 -0.91 -12.30
N PHE A 3 -11.79 0.05 -12.28
CA PHE A 3 -11.91 1.12 -11.25
C PHE A 3 -13.17 1.97 -11.48
N TRP A 4 -13.52 2.83 -10.50
CA TRP A 4 -14.65 3.76 -10.58
C TRP A 4 -14.25 5.19 -10.17
N GLN A 5 -14.83 6.21 -10.83
CA GLN A 5 -14.60 7.62 -10.53
C GLN A 5 -15.93 8.37 -10.33
N ALA A 6 -16.03 9.16 -9.25
CA ALA A 6 -17.19 9.99 -8.98
C ALA A 6 -17.12 11.32 -9.77
N HIS A 7 -18.06 11.49 -10.72
CA HIS A 7 -18.23 12.68 -11.57
C HIS A 7 -17.09 12.98 -12.56
N HIS A 8 -17.45 13.16 -13.83
CA HIS A 8 -16.56 13.53 -14.94
C HIS A 8 -16.24 15.05 -14.98
N GLU A 9 -16.30 15.74 -13.84
CA GLU A 9 -15.81 17.12 -13.75
C GLU A 9 -14.29 17.09 -13.71
N GLN A 10 -13.63 18.09 -14.30
CA GLN A 10 -12.17 18.25 -14.37
C GLN A 10 -11.53 18.45 -12.98
N ARG A 11 -11.63 17.44 -12.11
CA ARG A 11 -10.90 17.38 -10.85
C ARG A 11 -9.56 16.73 -11.15
N PRO A 12 -8.43 17.32 -10.75
CA PRO A 12 -7.13 16.71 -10.95
C PRO A 12 -7.08 15.36 -10.21
N GLY A 13 -6.75 14.29 -10.94
CA GLY A 13 -6.58 12.94 -10.39
C GLY A 13 -7.20 11.86 -11.26
N THR A 14 -6.59 10.67 -11.29
CA THR A 14 -7.06 9.51 -12.07
C THR A 14 -8.10 8.67 -11.33
N GLY A 15 -8.48 9.05 -10.11
CA GLY A 15 -9.43 8.31 -9.27
C GLY A 15 -9.05 6.85 -8.97
N LEU A 16 -7.79 6.47 -9.20
CA LEU A 16 -7.30 5.09 -8.99
C LEU A 16 -7.04 4.75 -7.52
N GLY A 17 -7.05 5.74 -6.62
CA GLY A 17 -6.62 5.57 -5.23
C GLY A 17 -7.32 4.42 -4.52
N VAL A 18 -8.66 4.36 -4.58
CA VAL A 18 -9.43 3.30 -3.93
C VAL A 18 -9.14 1.93 -4.53
N THR A 19 -9.01 1.83 -5.85
CA THR A 19 -8.68 0.57 -6.53
C THR A 19 -7.29 0.06 -6.15
N ILE A 20 -6.30 0.96 -6.07
CA ILE A 20 -4.94 0.60 -5.64
C ILE A 20 -4.98 0.11 -4.20
N THR A 21 -5.67 0.84 -3.32
CA THR A 21 -5.82 0.47 -1.91
C THR A 21 -6.51 -0.88 -1.74
N ASP A 22 -7.59 -1.14 -2.47
CA ASP A 22 -8.31 -2.41 -2.47
C ASP A 22 -7.40 -3.58 -2.86
N GLY A 23 -6.63 -3.44 -3.94
CA GLY A 23 -5.66 -4.45 -4.37
C GLY A 23 -4.56 -4.71 -3.33
N ILE A 24 -4.08 -3.68 -2.62
CA ILE A 24 -3.11 -3.85 -1.53
C ILE A 24 -3.74 -4.61 -0.35
N ILE A 25 -4.97 -4.25 0.04
CA ILE A 25 -5.69 -4.91 1.13
C ILE A 25 -5.92 -6.39 0.83
N ASP A 26 -6.33 -6.71 -0.40
CA ASP A 26 -6.50 -8.09 -0.88
C ASP A 26 -5.18 -8.89 -0.80
N LEU A 27 -4.08 -8.29 -1.26
CA LEU A 27 -2.75 -8.91 -1.18
C LEU A 27 -2.31 -9.17 0.27
N MET A 28 -2.74 -8.34 1.21
CA MET A 28 -2.51 -8.52 2.64
C MET A 28 -3.48 -9.51 3.29
N GLY A 29 -4.41 -10.11 2.53
CA GLY A 29 -5.44 -11.01 3.04
C GLY A 29 -6.49 -10.31 3.90
N GLY A 30 -6.66 -9.00 3.72
CA GLY A 30 -7.60 -8.18 4.45
C GLY A 30 -8.97 -8.08 3.81
N SER A 31 -9.75 -7.10 4.28
CA SER A 31 -11.01 -6.71 3.68
C SER A 31 -11.26 -5.20 3.82
N LEU A 32 -11.98 -4.65 2.84
CA LEU A 32 -12.40 -3.25 2.77
C LEU A 32 -13.93 -3.18 2.81
N ASN A 33 -14.48 -2.32 3.66
CA ASN A 33 -15.91 -2.02 3.72
C ASN A 33 -16.13 -0.51 3.70
N ILE A 34 -17.07 -0.05 2.85
CA ILE A 34 -17.37 1.36 2.68
C ILE A 34 -18.87 1.55 2.85
N SER A 35 -19.27 2.39 3.81
CA SER A 35 -20.64 2.83 3.99
C SER A 35 -20.72 4.35 3.95
N SER A 36 -21.72 4.90 3.28
CA SER A 36 -21.90 6.34 3.17
C SER A 36 -23.38 6.67 3.21
N THR A 37 -23.71 7.74 3.94
CA THR A 37 -25.05 8.32 3.96
C THR A 37 -24.93 9.77 3.51
N LEU A 38 -25.74 10.15 2.52
CA LEU A 38 -25.75 11.50 1.98
C LEU A 38 -26.00 12.52 3.11
N ASN A 39 -25.18 13.57 3.15
CA ASN A 39 -25.19 14.62 4.18
C ASN A 39 -24.79 14.19 5.60
N GLU A 40 -24.40 12.93 5.83
CA GLU A 40 -23.87 12.47 7.12
C GLU A 40 -22.38 12.10 7.03
N GLY A 41 -21.93 11.68 5.84
CA GLY A 41 -20.54 11.40 5.54
C GLY A 41 -20.29 9.96 5.09
N THR A 42 -19.02 9.56 5.10
CA THR A 42 -18.56 8.25 4.63
C THR A 42 -17.68 7.59 5.69
N ARG A 43 -17.96 6.33 5.99
CA ARG A 43 -17.17 5.45 6.84
C ARG A 43 -16.45 4.43 5.97
N ILE A 44 -15.13 4.38 6.11
CA ILE A 44 -14.26 3.39 5.46
C ILE A 44 -13.67 2.54 6.58
N GLU A 45 -13.85 1.23 6.49
CA GLU A 45 -13.36 0.26 7.46
C GLU A 45 -12.45 -0.74 6.76
N ILE A 46 -11.26 -0.94 7.31
CA ILE A 46 -10.24 -1.85 6.79
C ILE A 46 -9.93 -2.85 7.89
N SER A 47 -10.00 -4.14 7.56
CA SER A 47 -9.61 -5.23 8.47
C SER A 47 -8.43 -5.98 7.88
N LEU A 48 -7.40 -6.22 8.69
CA LEU A 48 -6.20 -6.95 8.29
C LEU A 48 -5.96 -8.11 9.26
N PRO A 49 -5.50 -9.29 8.78
CA PRO A 49 -5.08 -10.37 9.66
C PRO A 49 -3.90 -9.92 10.53
N LEU A 50 -4.03 -10.08 11.85
CA LEU A 50 -2.91 -9.86 12.77
C LEU A 50 -2.09 -11.15 12.86
N VAL A 51 -0.94 -11.18 12.19
CA VAL A 51 -0.01 -12.30 12.29
C VAL A 51 0.94 -12.04 13.46
N THR A 52 0.88 -12.88 14.48
CA THR A 52 1.85 -12.86 15.58
C THR A 52 3.04 -13.74 15.22
N THR A 53 4.24 -13.17 15.25
CA THR A 53 5.48 -13.96 15.14
C THR A 53 5.98 -14.33 16.54
N ASN A 54 6.52 -15.54 16.67
CA ASN A 54 7.28 -15.97 17.85
C ASN A 54 8.78 -15.67 17.70
N GLU A 55 9.18 -15.05 16.58
CA GLU A 55 10.54 -14.56 16.41
C GLU A 55 10.79 -13.46 17.42
N GLN A 56 11.84 -13.63 18.23
CA GLN A 56 12.36 -12.55 19.04
C GLN A 56 12.76 -11.42 18.09
N ALA A 57 12.42 -10.17 18.44
CA ALA A 57 12.84 -9.01 17.67
C ALA A 57 14.38 -9.02 17.57
N GLN A 58 14.91 -9.46 16.43
CA GLN A 58 16.33 -9.37 16.15
C GLN A 58 16.61 -7.90 15.87
N GLU A 59 17.12 -7.23 16.89
CA GLU A 59 17.67 -5.88 16.83
C GLU A 59 19.04 -5.93 16.14
N GLU A 60 19.11 -6.55 14.96
CA GLU A 60 20.28 -6.52 14.10
C GLU A 60 19.80 -6.22 12.70
N ALA A 61 19.95 -4.95 12.30
CA ALA A 61 20.06 -4.63 10.89
C ALA A 61 21.19 -5.50 10.33
N LYS A 62 20.85 -6.66 9.76
CA LYS A 62 21.76 -7.42 8.93
C LYS A 62 22.17 -6.48 7.83
N LYS A 63 23.32 -5.82 8.00
CA LYS A 63 24.10 -5.35 6.87
C LYS A 63 24.27 -6.58 6.01
N GLN A 64 23.56 -6.61 4.89
CA GLN A 64 23.83 -7.62 3.89
C GLN A 64 25.30 -7.42 3.54
N ASP A 65 26.11 -8.40 3.93
CA ASP A 65 27.52 -8.37 3.62
C ASP A 65 27.60 -8.49 2.10
N LEU A 66 27.96 -7.40 1.43
CA LEU A 66 28.13 -7.37 -0.02
C LEU A 66 29.48 -8.00 -0.40
N ASP A 67 30.22 -8.50 0.58
CA ASP A 67 31.46 -9.26 0.40
C ASP A 67 31.19 -10.48 -0.50
N GLY A 68 31.63 -10.35 -1.76
CA GLY A 68 31.47 -11.37 -2.80
C GLY A 68 30.63 -10.95 -4.01
N LEU A 69 29.93 -9.81 -3.95
CA LEU A 69 29.24 -9.27 -5.12
C LEU A 69 30.24 -8.52 -6.01
N GLN A 70 30.73 -9.18 -7.06
CA GLN A 70 31.36 -8.49 -8.19
C GLN A 70 30.28 -7.76 -9.00
N CYS A 71 29.80 -6.62 -8.50
CA CYS A 71 28.89 -5.75 -9.21
C CYS A 71 29.53 -4.39 -9.51
N ARG A 72 29.15 -3.81 -10.66
CA ARG A 72 29.44 -2.40 -10.97
C ARG A 72 28.25 -1.57 -10.50
N VAL A 73 28.48 -0.71 -9.53
CA VAL A 73 27.46 0.19 -8.98
C VAL A 73 27.54 1.52 -9.72
N LEU A 74 26.42 1.96 -10.30
CA LEU A 74 26.27 3.30 -10.88
C LEU A 74 25.36 4.11 -9.96
N MET A 75 25.93 5.09 -9.28
CA MET A 75 25.19 6.07 -8.49
C MET A 75 24.89 7.28 -9.38
N VAL A 76 23.63 7.68 -9.43
CA VAL A 76 23.18 8.91 -10.08
C VAL A 76 22.47 9.71 -9.00
N GLU A 77 22.95 10.93 -8.74
CA GLU A 77 22.18 11.91 -7.98
C GLU A 77 21.41 12.77 -9.00
N ASP A 78 20.11 12.89 -8.78
CA ASP A 78 19.28 13.88 -9.48
C ASP A 78 19.25 15.15 -8.61
N ASP A 79 19.69 16.27 -9.19
CA ASP A 79 19.38 17.64 -8.71
C ASP A 79 17.95 18.04 -9.09
#